data_AF-A0A2W6DXK4-F1
#
_entry.id   AF-A0A2W6DXK4-F1
#
_cell.length_a   1.000
_cell.length_b   1.000
_cell.length_c   1.000
_cell.angle_alpha   90.00
_cell.angle_beta   90.00
_cell.angle_gamma   90.00
#
_symmetry.space_group_name_H-M   'P 1'
#
loop_
_entity.id
_entity.type
_entity.pdbx_description
1 polymer ?
#
loop_
_entity_poly.entity_id
_entity_poly.type
_entity_poly.pdbx_seq_one_letter_code
_entity_poly.pdbx_strand_id
1 'polypeptide(L)'
;MLKDTAAPTLTRMWIHDNSNYAIRGTNVSGFTMANSVINGVNGNNGTTPFDDSSVWFDNLTGSAAVSDTYVSGGFEDNFRVVNTSGSLNRITFTNDTFGVSGATPGNDAVLLESSATAGQLQATVQNSAFQSAGGDLLQFNHNAPAAGDLVLTGNAFSNANPTIATGGGGLSLFQGGVSGGNTTMAINNNTFRDAVGPGVLIVKSIGPATQTGTFTNNTIGVAAVTNSGAAEASALKIQNVDQGTTNWTVTGNTIRGYNNFGIEVLAGGGSTPQSGTINTTIIGNTITQPGNTAGTASIPKQGIHYNIGTVPGDTFQVCANIKTNDISSSGADSVPSTINVDVRMRQRQSTTIRLPGYAGANNDNTAVQNFIAANNNSPAGTTVLAQNNVAGGGGGFTGAGTTCP
;
A
#
# COMPACT_ATOMS: atom_id res chain seq x y z
N MET A 1 -15.21 9.99 27.57
CA MET A 1 -16.14 9.37 26.59
C MET A 1 -16.94 10.47 25.91
N LEU A 2 -17.03 10.44 24.59
CA LEU A 2 -17.86 11.32 23.76
C LEU A 2 -18.96 10.46 23.15
N LYS A 3 -20.23 10.84 23.28
CA LYS A 3 -21.35 10.07 22.77
C LYS A 3 -22.38 11.00 22.15
N ASP A 4 -22.77 10.73 20.90
CA ASP A 4 -23.74 11.52 20.15
C ASP A 4 -23.39 13.02 20.17
N THR A 5 -22.09 13.33 20.10
CA THR A 5 -21.54 14.68 20.32
C THR A 5 -21.24 15.35 18.99
N ALA A 6 -21.68 16.60 18.83
CA ALA A 6 -21.37 17.42 17.66
C ALA A 6 -20.14 18.29 17.92
N ALA A 7 -19.14 18.17 17.05
CA ALA A 7 -17.94 18.98 16.94
C ALA A 7 -17.18 19.23 18.28
N PRO A 8 -16.92 18.19 19.10
CA PRO A 8 -16.08 18.39 20.28
C PRO A 8 -14.66 18.80 19.87
N THR A 9 -14.11 19.73 20.65
CA THR A 9 -12.75 20.25 20.47
C THR A 9 -11.94 19.98 21.72
N LEU A 10 -10.84 19.23 21.58
CA LEU A 10 -9.92 18.89 22.65
C LEU A 10 -8.56 19.52 22.31
N THR A 11 -8.07 20.45 23.14
CA THR A 11 -6.79 21.11 22.86
C THR A 11 -5.93 21.19 24.10
N ARG A 12 -4.60 21.05 23.93
CA ARG A 12 -3.63 21.12 25.03
C ARG A 12 -3.93 20.14 26.15
N MET A 13 -4.44 18.97 25.77
CA MET A 13 -4.72 17.89 26.71
C MET A 13 -3.46 17.04 26.88
N TRP A 14 -3.21 16.58 28.11
CA TRP A 14 -2.33 15.46 28.37
C TRP A 14 -3.14 14.35 29.01
N ILE A 15 -3.31 13.23 28.31
CA ILE A 15 -4.13 12.09 28.74
C ILE A 15 -3.24 10.85 28.73
N HIS A 16 -3.18 10.12 29.84
CA HIS A 16 -2.27 8.98 29.96
C HIS A 16 -2.77 7.93 30.94
N ASP A 17 -2.25 6.72 30.82
CA ASP A 17 -2.40 5.61 31.75
C ASP A 17 -3.86 5.23 32.07
N ASN A 18 -4.65 4.98 31.02
CA ASN A 18 -6.05 4.62 31.14
C ASN A 18 -6.24 3.11 31.06
N SER A 19 -7.12 2.55 31.90
CA SER A 19 -7.39 1.10 31.90
C SER A 19 -8.00 0.57 30.59
N ASN A 20 -8.59 1.46 29.79
CA ASN A 20 -9.27 1.14 28.52
C ASN A 20 -8.81 2.10 27.41
N TYR A 21 -9.51 3.21 27.22
CA TYR A 21 -9.19 4.19 26.19
C TYR A 21 -8.82 5.52 26.83
N ALA A 22 -7.88 6.25 26.23
CA ALA A 22 -7.68 7.65 26.60
C ALA A 22 -8.85 8.51 26.08
N ILE A 23 -9.24 8.30 24.82
CA ILE A 23 -10.41 8.93 24.21
C ILE A 23 -11.25 7.87 23.52
N ARG A 24 -12.54 7.81 23.85
CA ARG A 24 -13.53 7.02 23.12
C ARG A 24 -14.68 7.89 22.67
N GLY A 25 -15.00 7.84 21.39
CA GLY A 25 -16.13 8.50 20.75
C GLY A 25 -17.08 7.51 20.09
N THR A 26 -18.39 7.74 20.21
CA THR A 26 -19.43 7.00 19.47
C THR A 26 -20.43 8.00 18.87
N ASN A 27 -20.70 7.89 17.58
CA ASN A 27 -21.59 8.78 16.83
C ASN A 27 -21.21 10.27 16.98
N VAL A 28 -19.93 10.56 16.82
CA VAL A 28 -19.40 11.93 16.87
C VAL A 28 -19.53 12.56 15.48
N SER A 29 -20.05 13.78 15.39
CA SER A 29 -20.17 14.50 14.12
C SER A 29 -19.25 15.72 14.11
N GLY A 30 -18.16 15.60 13.38
CA GLY A 30 -17.02 16.50 13.41
C GLY A 30 -16.19 16.35 14.69
N PHE A 31 -14.89 16.62 14.61
CA PHE A 31 -13.98 16.51 15.76
C PHE A 31 -12.75 17.38 15.55
N THR A 32 -12.21 17.95 16.61
CA THR A 32 -10.90 18.62 16.56
C THR A 32 -10.06 18.23 17.76
N MET A 33 -8.86 17.72 17.50
CA MET A 33 -7.82 17.53 18.50
C MET A 33 -6.58 18.30 18.10
N ALA A 34 -6.06 19.15 18.98
CA ALA A 34 -4.86 19.91 18.66
C ALA A 34 -3.90 20.06 19.83
N ASN A 35 -2.59 20.11 19.55
CA ASN A 35 -1.55 20.41 20.53
C ASN A 35 -1.62 19.51 21.78
N SER A 36 -1.96 18.24 21.60
CA SER A 36 -2.24 17.34 22.73
C SER A 36 -1.21 16.21 22.80
N VAL A 37 -1.17 15.54 23.95
CA VAL A 37 -0.33 14.36 24.18
C VAL A 37 -1.21 13.26 24.75
N ILE A 38 -1.23 12.14 24.06
CA ILE A 38 -1.86 10.90 24.51
C ILE A 38 -0.75 9.86 24.58
N ASN A 39 -0.44 9.37 25.78
CA ASN A 39 0.65 8.42 26.00
C ASN A 39 0.41 7.53 27.22
N GLY A 40 1.47 6.87 27.72
CA GLY A 40 1.35 5.89 28.80
C GLY A 40 0.85 4.53 28.30
N VAL A 41 0.21 3.77 29.17
CA VAL A 41 -0.49 2.52 28.81
C VAL A 41 -1.99 2.78 28.76
N ASN A 42 -2.58 2.75 27.57
CA ASN A 42 -4.01 2.94 27.35
C ASN A 42 -4.62 1.63 26.84
N GLY A 43 -5.24 0.90 27.76
CA GLY A 43 -5.93 -0.36 27.47
C GLY A 43 -5.22 -1.59 27.98
N ASN A 44 -5.98 -2.67 28.07
CA ASN A 44 -5.45 -3.99 28.43
C ASN A 44 -6.19 -5.16 27.76
N ASN A 45 -7.13 -4.86 26.85
CA ASN A 45 -8.00 -5.86 26.26
C ASN A 45 -8.08 -5.74 24.75
N GLY A 46 -7.45 -6.68 24.04
CA GLY A 46 -7.50 -6.80 22.57
C GLY A 46 -8.70 -7.57 22.01
N THR A 47 -9.62 -8.02 22.86
CA THR A 47 -10.73 -8.86 22.41
C THR A 47 -11.97 -8.04 22.08
N THR A 48 -12.65 -8.40 21.00
CA THR A 48 -13.98 -7.87 20.68
C THR A 48 -14.96 -8.14 21.83
N PRO A 49 -15.79 -7.17 22.25
CA PRO A 49 -16.06 -5.88 21.58
C PRO A 49 -15.22 -4.70 22.09
N PHE A 50 -14.18 -4.94 22.90
CA PHE A 50 -13.49 -3.88 23.64
C PHE A 50 -12.25 -3.35 22.91
N ASP A 51 -11.38 -4.21 22.36
CA ASP A 51 -10.34 -3.82 21.39
C ASP A 51 -9.65 -2.47 21.75
N ASP A 52 -9.07 -2.41 22.96
CA ASP A 52 -8.70 -1.13 23.57
C ASP A 52 -7.64 -0.39 22.74
N SER A 53 -7.91 0.88 22.45
CA SER A 53 -7.03 1.78 21.68
C SER A 53 -6.80 3.08 22.46
N SER A 54 -5.73 3.82 22.14
CA SER A 54 -5.53 5.14 22.77
C SER A 54 -6.66 6.11 22.39
N VAL A 55 -6.91 6.27 21.10
CA VAL A 55 -8.04 7.04 20.58
C VAL A 55 -8.90 6.14 19.72
N TRP A 56 -10.19 6.03 20.05
CA TRP A 56 -11.16 5.23 19.31
C TRP A 56 -12.38 6.05 18.95
N PHE A 57 -12.80 5.98 17.69
CA PHE A 57 -14.11 6.44 17.25
C PHE A 57 -14.92 5.37 16.51
N ASP A 58 -16.14 5.11 17.00
CA ASP A 58 -17.19 4.44 16.23
C ASP A 58 -18.09 5.50 15.59
N ASN A 59 -18.27 5.45 14.27
CA ASN A 59 -19.11 6.37 13.50
C ASN A 59 -18.71 7.84 13.70
N LEU A 60 -17.44 8.17 13.44
CA LEU A 60 -17.00 9.56 13.29
C LEU A 60 -17.44 10.08 11.92
N THR A 61 -18.30 11.08 11.90
CA THR A 61 -18.90 11.62 10.67
C THR A 61 -18.53 13.10 10.49
N GLY A 62 -18.86 13.67 9.32
CA GLY A 62 -18.58 15.07 9.03
C GLY A 62 -17.10 15.32 8.76
N SER A 63 -16.53 16.38 9.32
CA SER A 63 -15.13 16.76 9.14
C SER A 63 -14.38 16.73 10.47
N ALA A 64 -13.26 16.02 10.50
CA ALA A 64 -12.41 15.88 11.67
C ALA A 64 -10.99 16.39 11.40
N ALA A 65 -10.33 16.89 12.43
CA ALA A 65 -8.95 17.33 12.37
C ALA A 65 -8.18 16.89 13.62
N VAL A 66 -6.97 16.41 13.40
CA VAL A 66 -5.95 16.17 14.43
C VAL A 66 -4.71 16.94 13.99
N SER A 67 -4.13 17.73 14.88
CA SER A 67 -2.94 18.49 14.54
C SER A 67 -1.98 18.68 15.70
N ASP A 68 -0.69 18.73 15.42
CA ASP A 68 0.36 18.99 16.40
C ASP A 68 0.23 18.07 17.64
N THR A 69 -0.20 16.83 17.43
CA THR A 69 -0.57 15.92 18.51
C THR A 69 0.31 14.68 18.50
N TYR A 70 0.72 14.26 19.70
CA TYR A 70 1.41 13.00 19.91
C TYR A 70 0.41 11.96 20.42
N VAL A 71 0.30 10.82 19.74
CA VAL A 71 -0.54 9.70 20.15
C VAL A 71 0.30 8.43 20.23
N SER A 72 0.35 7.82 21.41
CA SER A 72 0.93 6.51 21.65
C SER A 72 0.17 5.82 22.79
N GLY A 73 0.54 4.59 23.11
CA GLY A 73 0.07 3.91 24.32
C GLY A 73 -1.08 2.95 24.09
N GLY A 74 -1.59 2.83 22.86
CA GLY A 74 -2.70 1.94 22.58
C GLY A 74 -2.33 0.49 22.81
N PHE A 75 -3.24 -0.29 23.38
CA PHE A 75 -3.06 -1.73 23.50
C PHE A 75 -3.13 -2.42 22.13
N GLU A 76 -4.18 -2.17 21.36
CA GLU A 76 -4.31 -2.60 19.96
C GLU A 76 -3.82 -1.49 19.01
N ASP A 77 -4.59 -0.40 18.90
CA ASP A 77 -4.27 0.71 17.99
C ASP A 77 -3.95 2.02 18.74
N ASN A 78 -3.09 2.87 18.17
CA ASN A 78 -2.90 4.22 18.71
C ASN A 78 -4.09 5.14 18.35
N PHE A 79 -4.55 5.12 17.10
CA PHE A 79 -5.70 5.88 16.67
C PHE A 79 -6.58 5.07 15.73
N ARG A 80 -7.86 4.94 16.07
CA ARG A 80 -8.82 4.14 15.31
C ARG A 80 -10.08 4.90 14.99
N VAL A 81 -10.54 4.76 13.75
CA VAL A 81 -11.88 5.14 13.30
C VAL A 81 -12.51 3.97 12.58
N VAL A 82 -13.69 3.54 13.04
CA VAL A 82 -14.52 2.55 12.36
C VAL A 82 -15.89 3.15 12.11
N ASN A 83 -16.23 3.35 10.84
CA ASN A 83 -17.56 3.79 10.43
C ASN A 83 -18.36 2.60 9.90
N THR A 84 -19.46 2.28 10.59
CA THR A 84 -20.46 1.33 10.11
C THR A 84 -21.70 2.02 9.53
N SER A 85 -21.82 3.34 9.76
CA SER A 85 -22.87 4.21 9.23
C SER A 85 -22.34 5.64 9.08
N GLY A 86 -23.07 6.48 8.33
CA GLY A 86 -22.72 7.90 8.14
C GLY A 86 -21.48 8.11 7.26
N SER A 87 -21.19 9.37 6.91
CA SER A 87 -20.04 9.73 6.08
C SER A 87 -19.00 10.51 6.87
N LEU A 88 -17.74 10.07 6.80
CA LEU A 88 -16.58 10.89 7.15
C LEU A 88 -16.12 11.62 5.89
N ASN A 89 -16.54 12.87 5.75
CA ASN A 89 -16.19 13.71 4.60
C ASN A 89 -14.68 13.96 4.52
N ARG A 90 -14.02 14.09 5.68
CA ARG A 90 -12.56 14.01 5.81
C ARG A 90 -12.13 13.96 7.26
N ILE A 91 -11.13 13.15 7.57
CA ILE A 91 -10.25 13.39 8.71
C ILE A 91 -8.88 13.88 8.22
N THR A 92 -8.37 14.95 8.80
CA THR A 92 -7.04 15.48 8.48
C THR A 92 -6.12 15.35 9.67
N PHE A 93 -4.97 14.70 9.47
CA PHE A 93 -3.87 14.61 10.41
C PHE A 93 -2.74 15.51 9.92
N THR A 94 -2.24 16.43 10.75
CA THR A 94 -1.22 17.42 10.36
C THR A 94 -0.18 17.59 11.44
N ASN A 95 1.08 17.32 11.11
CA ASN A 95 2.19 17.46 12.06
C ASN A 95 1.97 16.62 13.33
N ASP A 96 1.40 15.43 13.16
CA ASP A 96 1.15 14.51 14.25
C ASP A 96 2.29 13.48 14.39
N THR A 97 2.41 12.87 15.55
CA THR A 97 3.30 11.73 15.77
C THR A 97 2.53 10.57 16.37
N PHE A 98 2.52 9.43 15.66
CA PHE A 98 2.02 8.16 16.14
C PHE A 98 3.20 7.34 16.65
N GLY A 99 3.42 7.46 17.97
CA GLY A 99 4.69 7.15 18.61
C GLY A 99 4.78 5.76 19.24
N VAL A 100 5.97 5.48 19.77
CA VAL A 100 6.27 4.29 20.59
C VAL A 100 5.75 4.51 22.02
N SER A 101 5.26 3.45 22.65
CA SER A 101 4.90 3.41 24.07
C SER A 101 5.40 2.13 24.74
N GLY A 102 5.45 2.12 26.08
CA GLY A 102 5.87 0.96 26.88
C GLY A 102 4.96 -0.26 26.75
N ALA A 103 3.70 -0.06 26.35
CA ALA A 103 2.86 -1.07 25.70
C ALA A 103 3.00 -0.83 24.20
N THR A 104 3.66 -1.75 23.49
CA THR A 104 3.75 -1.70 22.02
C THR A 104 2.35 -1.97 21.45
N PRO A 105 1.80 -1.13 20.56
CA PRO A 105 0.51 -1.42 19.94
C PRO A 105 0.59 -2.81 19.28
N GLY A 106 -0.33 -3.69 19.66
CA GLY A 106 -0.42 -5.04 19.12
C GLY A 106 -0.82 -5.04 17.65
N ASN A 107 -1.53 -3.99 17.22
CA ASN A 107 -2.03 -3.81 15.88
C ASN A 107 -1.51 -2.50 15.27
N ASP A 108 -2.37 -1.57 14.84
CA ASP A 108 -1.98 -0.48 13.95
C ASP A 108 -1.61 0.82 14.68
N ALA A 109 -0.71 1.61 14.11
CA ALA A 109 -0.54 2.97 14.62
C ALA A 109 -1.77 3.82 14.28
N VAL A 110 -2.32 3.67 13.07
CA VAL A 110 -3.58 4.30 12.68
C VAL A 110 -4.42 3.34 11.84
N LEU A 111 -5.64 3.07 12.29
CA LEU A 111 -6.65 2.32 11.54
C LEU A 111 -7.81 3.24 11.14
N LEU A 112 -8.09 3.34 9.84
CA LEU A 112 -9.25 4.03 9.28
C LEU A 112 -10.08 3.06 8.46
N GLU A 113 -11.28 2.76 8.93
CA GLU A 113 -12.15 1.76 8.31
C GLU A 113 -13.57 2.28 8.06
N SER A 114 -14.13 1.84 6.94
CA SER A 114 -15.55 1.95 6.64
C SER A 114 -16.11 0.59 6.24
N SER A 115 -17.32 0.28 6.72
CA SER A 115 -18.05 -0.92 6.34
C SER A 115 -18.86 -0.71 5.06
N ALA A 116 -19.40 -1.81 4.52
CA ALA A 116 -20.31 -1.81 3.36
C ALA A 116 -21.63 -1.04 3.58
N THR A 117 -21.96 -0.65 4.81
CA THR A 117 -23.18 0.10 5.15
C THR A 117 -22.91 1.56 5.50
N ALA A 118 -21.64 1.98 5.53
CA ALA A 118 -21.26 3.36 5.77
C ALA A 118 -21.41 4.23 4.52
N GLY A 119 -21.18 5.53 4.68
CA GLY A 119 -21.04 6.49 3.60
C GLY A 119 -19.57 6.71 3.23
N GLN A 120 -19.17 7.94 2.93
CA GLN A 120 -17.79 8.22 2.49
C GLN A 120 -16.75 7.96 3.60
N LEU A 121 -15.54 7.58 3.20
CA LEU A 121 -14.34 7.57 4.05
C LEU A 121 -13.22 8.32 3.34
N GLN A 122 -12.85 9.48 3.88
CA GLN A 122 -11.78 10.29 3.31
C GLN A 122 -10.76 10.69 4.38
N ALA A 123 -9.49 10.66 4.01
CA ALA A 123 -8.39 10.99 4.92
C ALA A 123 -7.29 11.78 4.24
N THR A 124 -6.71 12.73 4.97
CA THR A 124 -5.46 13.39 4.61
C THR A 124 -4.50 13.27 5.77
N VAL A 125 -3.31 12.73 5.52
CA VAL A 125 -2.22 12.67 6.50
C VAL A 125 -1.06 13.43 5.91
N GLN A 126 -0.62 14.48 6.60
CA GLN A 126 0.44 15.35 6.10
C GLN A 126 1.44 15.75 7.16
N ASN A 127 2.72 15.70 6.78
CA ASN A 127 3.85 16.10 7.62
C ASN A 127 3.88 15.38 8.98
N SER A 128 3.36 14.16 9.05
CA SER A 128 3.26 13.38 10.29
C SER A 128 4.30 12.26 10.34
N ALA A 129 4.62 11.80 11.54
CA ALA A 129 5.55 10.71 11.79
C ALA A 129 4.83 9.49 12.38
N PHE A 130 5.19 8.30 11.91
CA PHE A 130 4.68 7.01 12.37
C PHE A 130 5.86 6.14 12.77
N GLN A 131 5.91 5.74 14.03
CA GLN A 131 7.12 5.21 14.64
C GLN A 131 7.00 3.77 15.15
N SER A 132 5.78 3.25 15.32
CA SER A 132 5.58 1.94 15.94
C SER A 132 4.21 1.35 15.63
N ALA A 133 4.20 0.10 15.14
CA ALA A 133 3.00 -0.73 14.99
C ALA A 133 3.39 -2.21 15.05
N GLY A 134 2.61 -3.04 15.74
CA GLY A 134 2.72 -4.50 15.67
C GLY A 134 2.15 -5.02 14.35
N GLY A 135 1.01 -4.48 13.94
CA GLY A 135 0.41 -4.56 12.60
C GLY A 135 1.04 -3.53 11.67
N ASP A 136 0.24 -2.60 11.15
CA ASP A 136 0.65 -1.60 10.16
C ASP A 136 0.79 -0.19 10.74
N LEU A 137 1.73 0.59 10.20
CA LEU A 137 1.86 1.99 10.59
C LEU A 137 0.64 2.80 10.16
N LEU A 138 0.01 2.44 9.04
CA LEU A 138 -1.31 2.96 8.68
C LEU A 138 -2.07 1.92 7.86
N GLN A 139 -3.28 1.63 8.32
CA GLN A 139 -4.25 0.81 7.62
C GLN A 139 -5.45 1.65 7.21
N PHE A 140 -5.80 1.60 5.91
CA PHE A 140 -6.95 2.26 5.33
C PHE A 140 -7.83 1.21 4.63
N ASN A 141 -9.02 0.97 5.18
CA ASN A 141 -9.97 -0.03 4.69
C ASN A 141 -11.25 0.67 4.20
N HIS A 142 -11.36 0.91 2.89
CA HIS A 142 -12.57 1.50 2.30
C HIS A 142 -13.50 0.43 1.71
N ASN A 143 -14.54 0.05 2.46
CA ASN A 143 -15.55 -0.91 1.98
C ASN A 143 -16.91 -0.28 1.71
N ALA A 144 -17.07 1.03 1.92
CA ALA A 144 -18.34 1.72 1.79
C ALA A 144 -18.69 2.09 0.34
N PRO A 145 -19.98 2.13 -0.04
CA PRO A 145 -20.42 2.32 -1.43
C PRO A 145 -20.21 3.73 -1.99
N ALA A 146 -20.04 4.71 -1.12
CA ALA A 146 -19.71 6.05 -1.53
C ALA A 146 -18.22 6.17 -1.91
N ALA A 147 -17.81 7.32 -2.45
CA ALA A 147 -16.41 7.51 -2.82
C ALA A 147 -15.47 7.52 -1.60
N GLY A 148 -14.29 6.95 -1.79
CA GLY A 148 -13.18 7.00 -0.84
C GLY A 148 -12.05 7.89 -1.37
N ASP A 149 -11.31 8.54 -0.47
CA ASP A 149 -10.15 9.35 -0.84
C ASP A 149 -9.06 9.28 0.24
N LEU A 150 -7.81 9.07 -0.19
CA LEU A 150 -6.66 9.06 0.70
C LEU A 150 -5.54 9.93 0.15
N VAL A 151 -5.10 10.90 0.95
CA VAL A 151 -3.93 11.73 0.64
C VAL A 151 -2.86 11.50 1.71
N LEU A 152 -1.69 11.04 1.30
CA LEU A 152 -0.50 10.91 2.14
C LEU A 152 0.61 11.78 1.57
N THR A 153 1.01 12.84 2.27
CA THR A 153 2.07 13.73 1.80
C THR A 153 3.06 14.18 2.85
N GLY A 154 4.37 14.09 2.55
CA GLY A 154 5.40 14.61 3.45
C GLY A 154 5.53 13.85 4.77
N ASN A 155 5.03 12.61 4.87
CA ASN A 155 5.05 11.83 6.10
C ASN A 155 6.33 10.97 6.20
N ALA A 156 6.69 10.62 7.43
CA ALA A 156 7.75 9.68 7.74
C ALA A 156 7.20 8.43 8.43
N PHE A 157 7.27 7.28 7.75
CA PHE A 157 6.91 5.97 8.25
C PHE A 157 8.18 5.16 8.55
N SER A 158 8.46 4.88 9.82
CA SER A 158 9.63 4.11 10.26
C SER A 158 9.24 3.26 11.45
N ASN A 159 9.13 1.94 11.26
CA ASN A 159 8.64 1.08 12.32
C ASN A 159 9.76 0.60 13.25
N ALA A 160 9.77 1.12 14.47
CA ALA A 160 10.70 0.73 15.53
C ALA A 160 10.08 -0.26 16.53
N ASN A 161 8.91 -0.85 16.23
CA ASN A 161 8.30 -1.85 17.09
C ASN A 161 9.18 -3.12 17.16
N PRO A 162 9.50 -3.64 18.36
CA PRO A 162 10.35 -4.84 18.49
C PRO A 162 9.66 -6.14 18.07
N THR A 163 8.33 -6.14 17.90
CA THR A 163 7.50 -7.32 17.62
C THR A 163 6.53 -7.04 16.47
N ILE A 164 7.06 -6.64 15.31
CA ILE A 164 6.27 -6.47 14.09
C ILE A 164 5.80 -7.85 13.59
N ALA A 165 4.51 -7.99 13.31
CA ALA A 165 3.91 -9.18 12.76
C ALA A 165 4.44 -9.47 11.34
N THR A 166 4.54 -10.77 11.01
CA THR A 166 4.85 -11.18 9.63
C THR A 166 3.81 -10.61 8.67
N GLY A 167 4.28 -9.97 7.61
CA GLY A 167 3.42 -9.33 6.61
C GLY A 167 2.97 -7.91 6.95
N GLY A 168 3.28 -7.38 8.14
CA GLY A 168 2.94 -6.01 8.56
C GLY A 168 4.13 -5.05 8.62
N GLY A 169 3.93 -3.96 9.33
CA GLY A 169 4.91 -2.95 9.69
C GLY A 169 5.10 -1.84 8.66
N GLY A 170 4.42 -1.93 7.53
CA GLY A 170 4.36 -0.90 6.51
C GLY A 170 2.99 -0.25 6.47
N LEU A 171 2.46 -0.07 5.26
CA LEU A 171 1.11 0.43 5.01
C LEU A 171 0.24 -0.63 4.33
N SER A 172 -1.03 -0.63 4.71
CA SER A 172 -2.06 -1.52 4.18
C SER A 172 -3.25 -0.70 3.66
N LEU A 173 -3.36 -0.58 2.33
CA LEU A 173 -4.34 0.27 1.67
C LEU A 173 -5.32 -0.59 0.86
N PHE A 174 -6.50 -0.80 1.41
CA PHE A 174 -7.52 -1.69 0.90
C PHE A 174 -8.76 -0.93 0.40
N GLN A 175 -9.27 -1.40 -0.73
CA GLN A 175 -10.57 -1.03 -1.24
C GLN A 175 -11.43 -2.28 -1.48
N GLY A 176 -12.61 -2.35 -0.86
CA GLY A 176 -13.64 -3.34 -1.18
C GLY A 176 -14.13 -3.17 -2.62
N GLY A 177 -14.26 -4.24 -3.40
CA GLY A 177 -14.66 -4.10 -4.81
C GLY A 177 -16.18 -4.16 -5.05
N VAL A 178 -16.95 -4.89 -4.22
CA VAL A 178 -18.42 -5.04 -4.37
C VAL A 178 -19.14 -3.84 -3.80
N SER A 179 -18.91 -3.59 -2.52
CA SER A 179 -19.53 -2.49 -1.81
C SER A 179 -18.63 -1.28 -1.70
N GLY A 180 -17.34 -1.34 -2.03
CA GLY A 180 -16.50 -0.16 -1.99
C GLY A 180 -16.73 0.70 -3.23
N GLY A 181 -17.04 1.97 -3.05
CA GLY A 181 -17.12 2.93 -4.13
C GLY A 181 -15.74 3.21 -4.73
N ASN A 182 -15.73 4.00 -5.81
CA ASN A 182 -14.48 4.41 -6.44
C ASN A 182 -13.58 5.12 -5.43
N THR A 183 -12.29 4.78 -5.45
CA THR A 183 -11.33 5.29 -4.47
C THR A 183 -10.15 5.94 -5.16
N THR A 184 -9.83 7.16 -4.74
CA THR A 184 -8.64 7.89 -5.14
C THR A 184 -7.57 7.85 -4.05
N MET A 185 -6.30 7.71 -4.44
CA MET A 185 -5.17 7.69 -3.52
C MET A 185 -4.00 8.51 -4.06
N ALA A 186 -3.59 9.56 -3.34
CA ALA A 186 -2.43 10.38 -3.68
C ALA A 186 -1.34 10.22 -2.61
N ILE A 187 -0.27 9.51 -2.95
CA ILE A 187 0.82 9.15 -2.02
C ILE A 187 2.10 9.79 -2.53
N ASN A 188 2.46 10.95 -1.98
CA ASN A 188 3.51 11.79 -2.55
C ASN A 188 4.54 12.27 -1.52
N ASN A 189 5.83 12.25 -1.85
CA ASN A 189 6.89 12.82 -1.00
C ASN A 189 6.94 12.23 0.42
N ASN A 190 6.63 10.94 0.61
CA ASN A 190 6.75 10.27 1.90
C ASN A 190 8.03 9.42 1.96
N THR A 191 8.48 9.12 3.18
CA THR A 191 9.54 8.12 3.42
C THR A 191 8.97 6.90 4.14
N PHE A 192 9.33 5.70 3.70
CA PHE A 192 8.92 4.43 4.29
C PHE A 192 10.15 3.58 4.61
N ARG A 193 10.19 3.00 5.81
CA ARG A 193 11.27 2.11 6.21
C ARG A 193 10.89 1.19 7.37
N ASP A 194 11.69 0.15 7.50
CA ASP A 194 11.69 -0.83 8.61
C ASP A 194 10.41 -1.68 8.69
N ALA A 195 9.74 -1.94 7.55
CA ALA A 195 8.65 -2.90 7.48
C ALA A 195 9.17 -4.35 7.45
N VAL A 196 8.45 -5.27 8.10
CA VAL A 196 8.70 -6.72 7.97
C VAL A 196 8.04 -7.23 6.69
N GLY A 197 6.75 -6.96 6.52
CA GLY A 197 5.99 -7.20 5.30
C GLY A 197 6.24 -6.15 4.22
N PRO A 198 5.23 -5.89 3.36
CA PRO A 198 5.37 -4.88 2.32
C PRO A 198 5.61 -3.50 2.89
N GLY A 199 6.47 -2.70 2.25
CA GLY A 199 6.61 -1.29 2.62
C GLY A 199 5.28 -0.54 2.43
N VAL A 200 4.65 -0.77 1.28
CA VAL A 200 3.29 -0.32 0.96
C VAL A 200 2.55 -1.41 0.18
N LEU A 201 1.45 -1.89 0.75
CA LEU A 201 0.51 -2.82 0.13
C LEU A 201 -0.74 -2.07 -0.32
N ILE A 202 -1.09 -2.21 -1.60
CA ILE A 202 -2.26 -1.60 -2.20
C ILE A 202 -3.09 -2.69 -2.86
N VAL A 203 -4.35 -2.82 -2.43
CA VAL A 203 -5.24 -3.89 -2.90
C VAL A 203 -6.59 -3.33 -3.28
N LYS A 204 -7.00 -3.61 -4.52
CA LYS A 204 -8.39 -3.59 -4.93
C LYS A 204 -8.97 -4.99 -4.83
N SER A 205 -9.86 -5.20 -3.87
CA SER A 205 -10.53 -6.47 -3.63
C SER A 205 -11.56 -6.80 -4.72
N ILE A 206 -12.22 -7.94 -4.57
CA ILE A 206 -13.18 -8.50 -5.53
C ILE A 206 -14.34 -7.52 -5.76
N GLY A 207 -14.63 -7.23 -7.04
CA GLY A 207 -15.82 -6.51 -7.49
C GLY A 207 -15.52 -5.35 -8.44
N PRO A 208 -16.58 -4.69 -8.96
CA PRO A 208 -16.51 -3.83 -10.16
C PRO A 208 -15.92 -2.44 -9.95
N ALA A 209 -15.64 -2.04 -8.72
CA ALA A 209 -15.21 -0.68 -8.42
C ALA A 209 -13.84 -0.30 -9.01
N THR A 210 -13.56 1.01 -9.05
CA THR A 210 -12.31 1.56 -9.59
C THR A 210 -11.42 2.14 -8.51
N GLN A 211 -10.17 1.68 -8.46
CA GLN A 211 -9.09 2.28 -7.67
C GLN A 211 -8.20 3.10 -8.60
N THR A 212 -7.96 4.37 -8.26
CA THR A 212 -7.04 5.24 -9.02
C THR A 212 -6.05 5.88 -8.06
N GLY A 213 -4.75 5.89 -8.39
CA GLY A 213 -3.80 6.54 -7.52
C GLY A 213 -2.49 6.96 -8.16
N THR A 214 -1.76 7.76 -7.38
CA THR A 214 -0.41 8.21 -7.68
C THR A 214 0.51 7.84 -6.52
N PHE A 215 1.69 7.31 -6.85
CA PHE A 215 2.76 7.05 -5.91
C PHE A 215 4.00 7.79 -6.42
N THR A 216 4.22 9.02 -5.95
CA THR A 216 5.22 9.91 -6.56
C THR A 216 6.25 10.46 -5.58
N ASN A 217 7.51 10.53 -6.01
CA ASN A 217 8.60 11.13 -5.24
C ASN A 217 8.75 10.58 -3.82
N ASN A 218 8.33 9.33 -3.57
CA ASN A 218 8.51 8.68 -2.28
C ASN A 218 9.87 8.00 -2.21
N THR A 219 10.34 7.79 -0.98
CA THR A 219 11.52 6.95 -0.69
C THR A 219 11.09 5.74 0.12
N ILE A 220 11.36 4.53 -0.38
CA ILE A 220 11.22 3.28 0.38
C ILE A 220 12.63 2.74 0.65
N GLY A 221 12.95 2.53 1.93
CA GLY A 221 14.26 2.09 2.40
C GLY A 221 15.31 3.19 2.42
N VAL A 222 16.46 2.86 3.00
CA VAL A 222 17.60 3.77 3.22
C VAL A 222 18.83 3.23 2.52
N ALA A 223 19.55 4.11 1.83
CA ALA A 223 20.78 3.73 1.14
C ALA A 223 21.79 3.12 2.12
N ALA A 224 22.40 2.00 1.70
CA ALA A 224 23.38 1.25 2.49
C ALA A 224 22.86 0.67 3.83
N VAL A 225 21.55 0.71 4.08
CA VAL A 225 20.92 -0.02 5.17
C VAL A 225 20.17 -1.21 4.59
N THR A 226 20.74 -2.39 4.74
CA THR A 226 20.19 -3.64 4.23
C THR A 226 18.80 -3.91 4.81
N ASN A 227 17.88 -4.42 3.98
CA ASN A 227 16.51 -4.80 4.37
C ASN A 227 15.63 -3.66 4.92
N SER A 228 16.06 -2.40 4.78
CA SER A 228 15.38 -1.25 5.37
C SER A 228 14.05 -0.86 4.70
N GLY A 229 13.73 -1.39 3.53
CA GLY A 229 12.46 -1.10 2.86
C GLY A 229 11.36 -2.08 3.24
N ALA A 230 11.64 -3.37 3.07
CA ALA A 230 10.74 -4.48 3.37
C ALA A 230 11.58 -5.75 3.63
N ALA A 231 11.60 -6.22 4.87
CA ALA A 231 12.50 -7.30 5.29
C ALA A 231 12.11 -8.68 4.74
N GLU A 232 10.82 -8.92 4.44
CA GLU A 232 10.30 -10.21 4.01
C GLU A 232 9.40 -10.13 2.76
N ALA A 233 9.20 -8.94 2.18
CA ALA A 233 8.25 -8.76 1.09
C ALA A 233 8.69 -7.72 0.04
N SER A 234 7.75 -7.33 -0.81
CA SER A 234 7.95 -6.32 -1.86
C SER A 234 7.92 -4.91 -1.24
N ALA A 235 8.72 -3.98 -1.76
CA ALA A 235 8.68 -2.59 -1.26
C ALA A 235 7.31 -1.94 -1.57
N LEU A 236 6.88 -1.96 -2.83
CA LEU A 236 5.55 -1.55 -3.25
C LEU A 236 4.83 -2.72 -3.92
N LYS A 237 3.62 -3.04 -3.47
CA LYS A 237 2.75 -4.03 -4.12
C LYS A 237 1.42 -3.42 -4.50
N ILE A 238 1.07 -3.53 -5.78
CA ILE A 238 -0.22 -3.12 -6.36
C ILE A 238 -0.94 -4.37 -6.83
N GLN A 239 -2.10 -4.65 -6.24
CA GLN A 239 -2.87 -5.85 -6.53
C GLN A 239 -4.31 -5.52 -6.94
N ASN A 240 -4.75 -6.09 -8.06
CA ASN A 240 -6.17 -6.22 -8.39
C ASN A 240 -6.56 -7.69 -8.23
N VAL A 241 -7.47 -7.96 -7.30
CA VAL A 241 -7.91 -9.33 -7.02
C VAL A 241 -8.90 -9.84 -8.06
N ASP A 242 -9.96 -9.10 -8.36
CA ASP A 242 -10.96 -9.49 -9.35
C ASP A 242 -11.87 -8.32 -9.73
N GLN A 243 -12.33 -8.32 -10.98
CA GLN A 243 -13.18 -7.33 -11.63
C GLN A 243 -12.65 -5.89 -11.50
N GLY A 244 -13.43 -4.94 -11.99
CA GLY A 244 -13.14 -3.52 -11.84
C GLY A 244 -11.82 -3.08 -12.48
N THR A 245 -11.34 -1.92 -12.05
CA THR A 245 -10.16 -1.27 -12.65
C THR A 245 -9.22 -0.74 -11.57
N THR A 246 -7.92 -0.94 -11.78
CA THR A 246 -6.84 -0.39 -10.95
C THR A 246 -5.95 0.47 -11.84
N ASN A 247 -5.89 1.79 -11.58
CA ASN A 247 -5.08 2.75 -12.33
C ASN A 247 -4.00 3.34 -11.42
N TRP A 248 -2.72 3.15 -11.73
CA TRP A 248 -1.62 3.68 -10.92
C TRP A 248 -0.54 4.37 -11.73
N THR A 249 -0.16 5.55 -11.28
CA THR A 249 1.03 6.26 -11.76
C THR A 249 2.10 6.23 -10.66
N VAL A 250 3.22 5.57 -10.93
CA VAL A 250 4.33 5.34 -10.00
C VAL A 250 5.57 6.03 -10.56
N THR A 251 5.94 7.20 -10.03
CA THR A 251 6.96 8.06 -10.66
C THR A 251 7.92 8.74 -9.71
N GLY A 252 9.19 8.85 -10.10
CA GLY A 252 10.18 9.62 -9.35
C GLY A 252 10.53 9.03 -7.98
N ASN A 253 10.18 7.77 -7.72
CA ASN A 253 10.42 7.15 -6.42
C ASN A 253 11.84 6.58 -6.34
N THR A 254 12.33 6.48 -5.11
CA THR A 254 13.58 5.79 -4.78
C THR A 254 13.26 4.58 -3.91
N ILE A 255 13.61 3.36 -4.35
CA ILE A 255 13.22 2.11 -3.69
C ILE A 255 14.44 1.23 -3.45
N ARG A 256 14.65 0.81 -2.20
CA ARG A 256 15.78 -0.03 -1.75
C ARG A 256 15.40 -1.00 -0.65
N GLY A 257 16.24 -2.01 -0.42
CA GLY A 257 16.17 -2.88 0.75
C GLY A 257 14.90 -3.74 0.83
N TYR A 258 14.41 -4.22 -0.32
CA TYR A 258 13.25 -5.11 -0.43
C TYR A 258 13.66 -6.57 -0.58
N ASN A 259 12.85 -7.50 -0.09
CA ASN A 259 13.20 -8.92 -0.04
C ASN A 259 12.32 -9.83 -0.91
N ASN A 260 11.39 -9.25 -1.66
CA ASN A 260 10.70 -9.89 -2.77
C ASN A 260 10.90 -9.06 -4.04
N PHE A 261 10.09 -8.01 -4.28
CA PHE A 261 10.23 -7.15 -5.46
C PHE A 261 10.30 -5.67 -5.08
N GLY A 262 10.95 -4.84 -5.90
CA GLY A 262 10.93 -3.39 -5.70
C GLY A 262 9.52 -2.84 -5.92
N ILE A 263 8.96 -3.09 -7.10
CA ILE A 263 7.56 -2.85 -7.45
C ILE A 263 6.94 -4.14 -7.97
N GLU A 264 5.87 -4.58 -7.33
CA GLU A 264 5.06 -5.71 -7.76
C GLU A 264 3.72 -5.24 -8.30
N VAL A 265 3.37 -5.70 -9.49
CA VAL A 265 2.04 -5.58 -10.06
C VAL A 265 1.44 -6.97 -10.20
N LEU A 266 0.38 -7.24 -9.44
CA LEU A 266 -0.27 -8.55 -9.38
C LEU A 266 -1.73 -8.46 -9.83
N ALA A 267 -2.12 -9.34 -10.75
CA ALA A 267 -3.52 -9.53 -11.14
C ALA A 267 -3.96 -10.95 -10.75
N GLY A 268 -4.94 -11.03 -9.85
CA GLY A 268 -5.48 -12.25 -9.27
C GLY A 268 -5.23 -12.36 -7.76
N GLY A 269 -5.18 -13.59 -7.27
CA GLY A 269 -5.00 -13.93 -5.85
C GLY A 269 -6.23 -14.55 -5.19
N GLY A 270 -7.34 -14.75 -5.94
CA GLY A 270 -8.46 -15.56 -5.48
C GLY A 270 -8.26 -17.07 -5.69
N SER A 271 -9.29 -17.83 -5.36
CA SER A 271 -9.34 -19.29 -5.50
C SER A 271 -10.04 -19.77 -6.79
N THR A 272 -10.63 -18.85 -7.56
CA THR A 272 -11.38 -19.11 -8.79
C THR A 272 -10.84 -18.25 -9.93
N PRO A 273 -11.17 -18.55 -11.21
CA PRO A 273 -10.82 -17.68 -12.32
C PRO A 273 -11.37 -16.26 -12.12
N GLN A 274 -10.53 -15.27 -12.42
CA GLN A 274 -10.79 -13.85 -12.20
C GLN A 274 -10.54 -13.03 -13.47
N SER A 275 -11.08 -11.82 -13.48
CA SER A 275 -10.95 -10.86 -14.58
C SER A 275 -10.73 -9.45 -14.03
N GLY A 276 -10.56 -8.45 -14.89
CA GLY A 276 -10.39 -7.06 -14.45
C GLY A 276 -9.31 -6.33 -15.23
N THR A 277 -9.16 -5.04 -14.93
CA THR A 277 -8.19 -4.18 -15.62
C THR A 277 -7.15 -3.63 -14.66
N ILE A 278 -5.88 -3.61 -15.08
CA ILE A 278 -4.81 -2.90 -14.38
C ILE A 278 -4.08 -1.99 -15.39
N ASN A 279 -4.06 -0.69 -15.14
CA ASN A 279 -3.28 0.27 -15.91
C ASN A 279 -2.20 0.87 -15.03
N THR A 280 -0.95 0.73 -15.45
CA THR A 280 0.20 1.19 -14.66
C THR A 280 1.15 2.00 -15.53
N THR A 281 1.53 3.17 -15.03
CA THR A 281 2.63 3.97 -15.58
C THR A 281 3.75 4.00 -14.54
N ILE A 282 4.84 3.29 -14.81
CA ILE A 282 6.00 3.16 -13.91
C ILE A 282 7.19 3.83 -14.60
N ILE A 283 7.43 5.11 -14.27
CA ILE A 283 8.45 5.91 -14.96
C ILE A 283 9.36 6.71 -14.03
N GLY A 284 10.63 6.86 -14.40
CA GLY A 284 11.55 7.74 -13.67
C GLY A 284 11.87 7.28 -12.23
N ASN A 285 11.70 6.01 -11.90
CA ASN A 285 12.02 5.49 -10.57
C ASN A 285 13.46 4.97 -10.51
N THR A 286 14.09 5.06 -9.33
CA THR A 286 15.36 4.40 -9.02
C THR A 286 15.10 3.21 -8.11
N ILE A 287 15.40 2.01 -8.57
CA ILE A 287 15.19 0.76 -7.81
C ILE A 287 16.52 0.02 -7.75
N THR A 288 17.05 -0.19 -6.55
CA THR A 288 18.39 -0.74 -6.37
C THR A 288 18.53 -1.40 -5.00
N GLN A 289 19.66 -2.06 -4.75
CA GLN A 289 19.99 -2.66 -3.45
C GLN A 289 18.89 -3.61 -2.94
N PRO A 290 18.57 -4.69 -3.68
CA PRO A 290 17.71 -5.74 -3.13
C PRO A 290 18.27 -6.23 -1.78
N GLY A 291 17.37 -6.57 -0.88
CA GLY A 291 17.67 -7.11 0.44
C GLY A 291 18.23 -8.54 0.39
N ASN A 292 18.66 -9.01 1.55
CA ASN A 292 19.32 -10.30 1.73
C ASN A 292 18.89 -11.03 3.01
N THR A 293 17.68 -10.76 3.52
CA THR A 293 17.16 -11.42 4.72
C THR A 293 17.29 -12.95 4.58
N ALA A 294 17.83 -13.61 5.60
CA ALA A 294 18.17 -15.03 5.52
C ALA A 294 16.97 -15.93 5.15
N GLY A 295 15.77 -15.63 5.68
CA GLY A 295 14.54 -16.38 5.39
C GLY A 295 13.98 -16.18 3.97
N THR A 296 14.38 -15.12 3.28
CA THR A 296 13.98 -14.83 1.89
C THR A 296 15.16 -14.95 0.91
N ALA A 297 16.30 -15.42 1.40
CA ALA A 297 17.53 -15.49 0.62
C ALA A 297 17.34 -16.33 -0.64
N SER A 298 16.52 -17.40 -0.59
CA SER A 298 16.22 -18.29 -1.72
C SER A 298 15.16 -17.79 -2.70
N ILE A 299 14.52 -16.65 -2.41
CA ILE A 299 13.45 -16.08 -3.24
C ILE A 299 14.07 -15.17 -4.32
N PRO A 300 13.75 -15.37 -5.62
CA PRO A 300 14.12 -14.45 -6.69
C PRO A 300 13.66 -13.03 -6.39
N LYS A 301 14.51 -12.05 -6.71
CA LYS A 301 14.21 -10.63 -6.48
C LYS A 301 14.28 -9.89 -7.80
N GLN A 302 13.34 -9.00 -8.07
CA GLN A 302 13.37 -8.12 -9.25
C GLN A 302 13.05 -6.69 -8.85
N GLY A 303 13.57 -5.72 -9.58
CA GLY A 303 13.19 -4.33 -9.41
C GLY A 303 11.73 -4.10 -9.75
N ILE A 304 11.27 -4.65 -10.88
CA ILE A 304 9.87 -4.58 -11.32
C ILE A 304 9.37 -5.98 -11.68
N HIS A 305 8.26 -6.41 -11.09
CA HIS A 305 7.67 -7.73 -11.35
C HIS A 305 6.18 -7.63 -11.68
N TYR A 306 5.81 -8.06 -12.89
CA TYR A 306 4.41 -8.25 -13.30
C TYR A 306 4.04 -9.73 -13.23
N ASN A 307 3.04 -10.06 -12.40
CA ASN A 307 2.47 -11.41 -12.29
C ASN A 307 0.98 -11.40 -12.65
N ILE A 308 0.67 -11.60 -13.92
CA ILE A 308 -0.67 -11.35 -14.45
C ILE A 308 -1.36 -12.68 -14.75
N GLY A 309 -2.38 -13.03 -13.97
CA GLY A 309 -3.13 -14.28 -14.08
C GLY A 309 -2.56 -15.37 -13.16
N THR A 310 -2.89 -15.29 -11.87
CA THR A 310 -2.37 -16.24 -10.88
C THR A 310 -3.10 -17.58 -10.87
N VAL A 311 -4.36 -17.62 -11.28
CA VAL A 311 -5.26 -18.78 -11.23
C VAL A 311 -5.57 -19.27 -12.64
N PRO A 312 -5.58 -20.60 -12.92
CA PRO A 312 -6.01 -21.13 -14.21
C PRO A 312 -7.35 -20.55 -14.66
N GLY A 313 -7.41 -20.01 -15.87
CA GLY A 313 -8.60 -19.37 -16.43
C GLY A 313 -8.68 -17.85 -16.27
N ASP A 314 -7.74 -17.22 -15.58
CA ASP A 314 -7.71 -15.75 -15.44
C ASP A 314 -7.66 -15.02 -16.80
N THR A 315 -8.39 -13.90 -16.92
CA THR A 315 -8.61 -13.13 -18.17
C THR A 315 -8.28 -11.64 -18.07
N PHE A 316 -7.52 -11.23 -17.05
CA PHE A 316 -7.11 -9.83 -16.83
C PHE A 316 -6.55 -9.13 -18.08
N GLN A 317 -6.88 -7.84 -18.19
CA GLN A 317 -6.35 -6.93 -19.17
C GLN A 317 -5.43 -5.93 -18.48
N VAL A 318 -4.15 -5.92 -18.87
CA VAL A 318 -3.15 -5.06 -18.24
C VAL A 318 -2.58 -4.11 -19.26
N CYS A 319 -2.43 -2.84 -18.90
CA CYS A 319 -1.52 -1.93 -19.58
C CYS A 319 -0.33 -1.60 -18.68
N ALA A 320 0.88 -1.79 -19.21
CA ALA A 320 2.12 -1.51 -18.53
C ALA A 320 2.99 -0.54 -19.35
N ASN A 321 3.09 0.70 -18.88
CA ASN A 321 3.98 1.71 -19.43
C ASN A 321 5.21 1.84 -18.52
N ILE A 322 6.28 1.12 -18.86
CA ILE A 322 7.53 1.03 -18.08
C ILE A 322 8.64 1.72 -18.86
N LYS A 323 9.06 2.91 -18.42
CA LYS A 323 10.05 3.74 -19.14
C LYS A 323 10.94 4.52 -18.17
N THR A 324 12.12 4.92 -18.61
CA THR A 324 13.03 5.86 -17.94
C THR A 324 13.34 5.54 -16.46
N ASN A 325 13.27 4.27 -16.05
CA ASN A 325 13.67 3.87 -14.70
C ASN A 325 15.18 3.55 -14.66
N ASP A 326 15.79 3.73 -13.50
CA ASP A 326 17.15 3.27 -13.18
C ASP A 326 17.06 2.03 -12.30
N ILE A 327 17.27 0.87 -12.91
CA ILE A 327 16.94 -0.45 -12.34
C ILE A 327 18.00 -1.51 -12.62
N SER A 328 19.17 -1.15 -13.17
CA SER A 328 20.23 -2.12 -13.39
C SER A 328 20.72 -2.70 -12.07
N SER A 329 20.93 -4.02 -12.00
CA SER A 329 21.32 -4.75 -10.77
C SER A 329 20.29 -4.70 -9.63
N SER A 330 19.02 -4.47 -9.97
CA SER A 330 17.90 -4.47 -9.03
C SER A 330 17.40 -5.89 -8.72
N GLY A 331 17.91 -6.93 -9.39
CA GLY A 331 17.43 -8.28 -9.14
C GLY A 331 18.17 -9.44 -9.81
N ALA A 332 17.73 -10.65 -9.45
CA ALA A 332 18.13 -11.94 -9.98
C ALA A 332 16.92 -12.90 -10.01
N ASP A 333 16.87 -13.80 -10.99
CA ASP A 333 15.75 -14.75 -11.17
C ASP A 333 15.88 -16.05 -10.38
N SER A 334 16.98 -16.22 -9.64
CA SER A 334 17.28 -17.42 -8.86
C SER A 334 18.32 -17.15 -7.77
N VAL A 335 18.43 -18.07 -6.82
CA VAL A 335 19.48 -18.06 -5.78
C VAL A 335 20.10 -19.46 -5.68
N PRO A 336 21.43 -19.62 -5.91
CA PRO A 336 22.36 -18.60 -6.40
C PRO A 336 21.96 -18.12 -7.80
N SER A 337 22.17 -16.83 -8.08
CA SER A 337 21.81 -16.24 -9.37
C SER A 337 22.52 -16.97 -10.50
N THR A 338 21.73 -17.55 -11.40
CA THR A 338 22.20 -18.02 -12.71
C THR A 338 22.04 -16.96 -13.79
N ILE A 339 21.11 -16.02 -13.57
CA ILE A 339 20.86 -14.85 -14.40
C ILE A 339 20.40 -13.67 -13.53
N ASN A 340 20.93 -12.47 -13.82
CA ASN A 340 20.36 -11.24 -13.31
C ASN A 340 19.07 -10.92 -14.07
N VAL A 341 18.03 -10.52 -13.35
CA VAL A 341 16.75 -10.10 -13.92
C VAL A 341 16.24 -8.93 -13.11
N ASP A 342 16.28 -7.75 -13.72
CA ASP A 342 15.81 -6.49 -13.15
C ASP A 342 14.30 -6.31 -13.35
N VAL A 343 13.79 -6.75 -14.50
CA VAL A 343 12.36 -6.72 -14.83
C VAL A 343 11.86 -8.11 -15.21
N ARG A 344 10.78 -8.56 -14.56
CA ARG A 344 10.09 -9.80 -14.93
C ARG A 344 8.67 -9.51 -15.39
N MET A 345 8.36 -9.95 -16.61
CA MET A 345 7.03 -9.87 -17.20
C MET A 345 6.43 -11.28 -17.31
N ARG A 346 5.42 -11.59 -16.51
CA ARG A 346 4.68 -12.86 -16.60
C ARG A 346 3.26 -12.60 -17.08
N GLN A 347 3.03 -12.81 -18.37
CA GLN A 347 1.70 -13.00 -18.91
C GLN A 347 1.34 -14.49 -18.76
N ARG A 348 0.32 -14.79 -17.96
CA ARG A 348 -0.12 -16.16 -17.68
C ARG A 348 -1.57 -16.33 -18.07
N GLN A 349 -2.01 -17.58 -18.25
CA GLN A 349 -3.41 -17.91 -18.49
C GLN A 349 -3.94 -17.20 -19.76
N SER A 350 -5.20 -16.77 -19.73
CA SER A 350 -5.89 -16.08 -20.83
C SER A 350 -5.73 -14.55 -20.76
N THR A 351 -4.78 -14.04 -19.98
CA THR A 351 -4.58 -12.60 -19.78
C THR A 351 -3.92 -11.93 -20.99
N THR A 352 -3.94 -10.59 -21.02
CA THR A 352 -3.23 -9.79 -22.03
C THR A 352 -2.45 -8.68 -21.34
N ILE A 353 -1.19 -8.45 -21.77
CA ILE A 353 -0.38 -7.31 -21.33
C ILE A 353 -0.11 -6.40 -22.53
N ARG A 354 -0.72 -5.21 -22.52
CA ARG A 354 -0.46 -4.14 -23.47
C ARG A 354 0.74 -3.31 -23.02
N LEU A 355 1.71 -3.18 -23.91
CA LEU A 355 2.95 -2.41 -23.79
C LEU A 355 2.90 -1.27 -24.82
N PRO A 356 2.50 -0.04 -24.44
CA PRO A 356 2.31 1.05 -25.41
C PRO A 356 3.57 1.33 -26.24
N GLY A 357 3.45 1.21 -27.57
CA GLY A 357 4.55 1.37 -28.54
C GLY A 357 5.27 0.07 -28.92
N TYR A 358 4.91 -1.07 -28.34
CA TYR A 358 5.45 -2.37 -28.76
C TYR A 358 4.85 -2.83 -30.09
N ALA A 359 5.70 -3.14 -31.06
CA ALA A 359 5.30 -3.54 -32.42
C ALA A 359 5.55 -5.02 -32.75
N GLY A 360 6.10 -5.79 -31.80
CA GLY A 360 6.43 -7.21 -32.02
C GLY A 360 5.20 -8.13 -31.95
N ALA A 361 5.43 -9.41 -32.27
CA ALA A 361 4.39 -10.43 -32.18
C ALA A 361 4.02 -10.73 -30.72
N ASN A 362 2.77 -11.11 -30.47
CA ASN A 362 2.27 -11.26 -29.09
C ASN A 362 2.88 -12.41 -28.27
N ASN A 363 3.61 -13.30 -28.94
CA ASN A 363 4.34 -14.42 -28.35
C ASN A 363 5.87 -14.24 -28.38
N ASP A 364 6.38 -13.11 -28.87
CA ASP A 364 7.82 -12.84 -28.99
C ASP A 364 8.41 -12.26 -27.69
N ASN A 365 8.78 -13.15 -26.78
CA ASN A 365 9.40 -12.79 -25.50
C ASN A 365 10.70 -12.00 -25.68
N THR A 366 11.50 -12.31 -26.71
CA THR A 366 12.78 -11.63 -26.95
C THR A 366 12.55 -10.19 -27.38
N ALA A 367 11.58 -9.95 -28.28
CA ALA A 367 11.21 -8.60 -28.67
C ALA A 367 10.67 -7.78 -27.48
N VAL A 368 9.90 -8.39 -26.58
CA VAL A 368 9.42 -7.72 -25.35
C VAL A 368 10.58 -7.35 -24.44
N GLN A 369 11.53 -8.26 -24.23
CA GLN A 369 12.72 -8.02 -23.40
C GLN A 369 13.54 -6.84 -23.95
N ASN A 370 13.82 -6.85 -25.26
CA ASN A 370 14.55 -5.77 -25.92
C ASN A 370 13.81 -4.44 -25.84
N PHE A 371 12.48 -4.45 -26.04
CA PHE A 371 11.65 -3.25 -25.96
C PHE A 371 11.67 -2.63 -24.56
N ILE A 372 11.50 -3.43 -23.50
CA ILE A 372 11.50 -2.92 -22.12
C ILE A 372 12.90 -2.45 -21.72
N ALA A 373 13.96 -3.20 -22.06
CA ALA A 373 15.34 -2.80 -21.77
C ALA A 373 15.67 -1.45 -22.44
N ALA A 374 15.35 -1.30 -23.73
CA ALA A 374 15.58 -0.07 -24.49
C ALA A 374 14.84 1.16 -23.94
N ASN A 375 13.72 0.95 -23.24
CA ASN A 375 12.92 2.03 -22.69
C ASN A 375 13.39 2.55 -21.33
N ASN A 376 14.37 1.91 -20.66
CA ASN A 376 14.89 2.33 -19.35
C ASN A 376 16.25 3.03 -19.47
N ASN A 377 16.69 3.76 -18.43
CA ASN A 377 17.82 4.70 -18.51
C ASN A 377 19.17 4.04 -18.80
N SER A 378 19.32 2.75 -18.45
CA SER A 378 20.53 1.96 -18.68
C SER A 378 20.21 0.73 -19.54
N PRO A 379 19.94 0.87 -20.85
CA PRO A 379 19.48 -0.25 -21.68
C PRO A 379 20.41 -1.46 -21.67
N ALA A 380 21.72 -1.23 -21.76
CA ALA A 380 22.73 -2.30 -21.73
C ALA A 380 22.92 -2.94 -20.35
N GLY A 381 22.51 -2.26 -19.27
CA GLY A 381 22.59 -2.76 -17.90
C GLY A 381 21.27 -3.31 -17.37
N THR A 382 20.16 -3.11 -18.09
CA THR A 382 18.83 -3.57 -17.68
C THR A 382 18.55 -4.95 -18.25
N THR A 383 18.41 -5.92 -17.36
CA THR A 383 18.09 -7.31 -17.70
C THR A 383 16.59 -7.55 -17.57
N VAL A 384 15.97 -8.07 -18.63
CA VAL A 384 14.52 -8.31 -18.67
C VAL A 384 14.26 -9.77 -19.00
N LEU A 385 13.28 -10.36 -18.34
CA LEU A 385 12.77 -11.68 -18.68
C LEU A 385 11.26 -11.62 -18.91
N ALA A 386 10.84 -12.07 -20.08
CA ALA A 386 9.43 -12.12 -20.46
C ALA A 386 8.97 -13.57 -20.66
N GLN A 387 7.74 -13.85 -20.24
CA GLN A 387 7.06 -15.11 -20.45
C GLN A 387 5.61 -14.85 -20.84
N ASN A 388 5.10 -15.63 -21.80
CA ASN A 388 3.70 -15.63 -22.22
C ASN A 388 3.12 -17.05 -22.22
N ASN A 389 1.80 -17.13 -22.34
CA ASN A 389 1.00 -18.35 -22.46
C ASN A 389 0.14 -18.34 -23.75
N VAL A 390 0.62 -17.75 -24.85
CA VAL A 390 -0.14 -17.63 -26.11
C VAL A 390 -0.48 -19.01 -26.68
N ALA A 391 0.45 -19.97 -26.60
CA ALA A 391 0.20 -21.36 -27.02
C ALA A 391 -0.93 -22.05 -26.22
N GLY A 392 -1.20 -21.58 -25.00
CA GLY A 392 -2.31 -22.02 -24.16
C GLY A 392 -3.58 -21.18 -24.29
N GLY A 393 -3.68 -20.31 -25.30
CA GLY A 393 -4.83 -19.43 -25.54
C GLY A 393 -4.75 -18.04 -24.91
N GLY A 394 -3.61 -17.68 -24.32
CA GLY A 394 -3.34 -16.33 -23.80
C GLY A 394 -3.31 -15.25 -24.87
N GLY A 395 -3.69 -14.02 -24.51
CA GLY A 395 -3.58 -12.88 -25.41
C GLY A 395 -2.14 -12.42 -25.64
N GLY A 396 -1.23 -12.76 -24.72
CA GLY A 396 0.19 -12.45 -24.83
C GLY A 396 0.48 -10.96 -24.63
N PHE A 397 1.49 -10.45 -25.34
CA PHE A 397 1.90 -9.06 -25.32
C PHE A 397 1.35 -8.29 -26.52
N THR A 398 0.87 -7.06 -26.34
CA THR A 398 0.37 -6.21 -27.44
C THR A 398 0.93 -4.79 -27.30
N GLY A 399 0.74 -3.89 -28.27
CA GLY A 399 1.30 -2.53 -28.12
C GLY A 399 0.65 -1.39 -28.87
N ALA A 400 -0.66 -1.47 -29.10
CA ALA A 400 -1.41 -0.33 -29.63
C ALA A 400 -1.33 0.90 -28.69
N GLY A 401 -1.26 2.10 -29.29
CA GLY A 401 -1.23 3.39 -28.58
C GLY A 401 0.13 3.75 -27.97
N THR A 402 0.25 4.97 -27.45
CA THR A 402 1.49 5.51 -26.84
C THR A 402 1.43 5.58 -25.31
N THR A 403 0.24 5.50 -24.73
CA THR A 403 -0.02 5.57 -23.28
C THR A 403 -0.93 4.44 -22.80
N CYS A 404 -0.92 4.21 -21.49
CA CYS A 404 -2.02 3.50 -20.84
C CYS A 404 -3.29 4.38 -20.82
N PRO A 405 -4.49 3.77 -20.76
CA PRO A 405 -5.75 4.50 -20.76
C PRO A 405 -5.91 5.38 -19.53
#